data_AF-A0A6V7XU89-F1
#
_entry.id   AF-A0A6V7XU89-F1
#
_cell.length_a   1.000
_cell.length_b   1.000
_cell.length_c   1.000
_cell.angle_alpha   90.00
_cell.angle_beta   90.00
_cell.angle_gamma   90.00
#
_symmetry.space_group_name_H-M   'P 1'
#
loop_
_entity.id
_entity.type
_entity.pdbx_description
1 polymer ?
#
loop_
_entity_poly.entity_id
_entity_poly.type
_entity_poly.pdbx_seq_one_letter_code
_entity_poly.pdbx_strand_id
1 'polypeptide(L)'
;MHTNSIEKLTASSPSVSNNPLMEQEKQLKRKRQRRPQQRDLCKTFAALATLQDNQLKSNYRKASAAALHMKMPKLTVSSQTKPTNNNQWKPMTASIHAQTTVNPIRRVTDCMSVQANPDKEPIRLNLGDPTLTGCLPPSEATINAIKNAVDSHKFDGYGPAVGTLSARAAIVKKFSTPEAQFTADDVVLASGCSHALEMAIVAIADPGQNILVPRPGFPLYSTLCQPNGIESRQYRLEMDDKGLIDLAHLESLIDSQTRAIIVNNPSNPTGVVFPKEHLEQILELAQKYKVPIIADEIYGDLVYGEGARFHPMATLSPRVPIITCDGIGKRYLVPGGGLVG
;
A
#
# COMPACT_ATOMS: atom_id res chain seq x y z
N MET A 1 -44.78 41.22 -63.97
CA MET A 1 -45.84 42.16 -63.53
C MET A 1 -45.80 42.25 -62.02
N HIS A 2 -45.65 43.47 -61.50
CA HIS A 2 -45.81 43.80 -60.09
C HIS A 2 -47.22 43.46 -59.60
N THR A 3 -47.38 42.93 -58.38
CA THR A 3 -47.76 43.71 -57.18
C THR A 3 -48.09 42.77 -56.01
N ASN A 4 -47.66 43.21 -54.84
CA ASN A 4 -47.86 42.65 -53.51
C ASN A 4 -49.31 42.75 -53.02
N SER A 5 -49.68 41.94 -52.02
CA SER A 5 -50.31 42.44 -50.79
C SER A 5 -50.29 41.44 -49.61
N ILE A 6 -49.47 41.78 -48.61
CA ILE A 6 -49.80 42.02 -47.18
C ILE A 6 -50.08 40.84 -46.20
N GLU A 7 -49.09 40.68 -45.31
CA GLU A 7 -49.10 40.46 -43.83
C GLU A 7 -49.78 39.25 -43.15
N LYS A 8 -48.98 38.47 -42.39
CA LYS A 8 -48.82 38.67 -40.93
C LYS A 8 -47.67 37.83 -40.33
N LEU A 9 -46.99 38.45 -39.38
CA LEU A 9 -45.84 37.99 -38.58
C LEU A 9 -46.18 36.82 -37.63
N THR A 10 -45.21 35.94 -37.36
CA THR A 10 -44.66 35.68 -36.00
C THR A 10 -43.38 34.82 -36.07
N ALA A 11 -42.42 35.16 -35.22
CA ALA A 11 -41.10 34.53 -35.09
C ALA A 11 -41.10 33.35 -34.10
N SER A 12 -40.25 32.33 -34.32
CA SER A 12 -39.32 31.80 -33.30
C SER A 12 -38.36 30.72 -33.84
N SER A 13 -37.18 30.73 -33.21
CA SER A 13 -35.84 30.23 -33.52
C SER A 13 -35.62 28.72 -33.79
N PRO A 14 -34.45 28.37 -34.40
CA PRO A 14 -34.09 27.00 -34.77
C PRO A 14 -33.42 26.19 -33.64
N SER A 15 -33.48 24.87 -33.84
CA SER A 15 -33.02 23.77 -32.98
C SER A 15 -31.52 23.77 -32.63
N VAL A 16 -31.25 23.37 -31.38
CA VAL A 16 -29.94 23.20 -30.74
C VAL A 16 -29.06 22.17 -31.45
N SER A 17 -27.90 22.60 -31.96
CA SER A 17 -26.81 21.74 -32.40
C SER A 17 -25.97 21.26 -31.22
N ASN A 18 -25.76 19.95 -31.11
CA ASN A 18 -24.81 19.35 -30.17
C ASN A 18 -23.38 19.79 -30.50
N ASN A 19 -22.74 20.50 -29.57
CA ASN A 19 -21.38 21.03 -29.73
C ASN A 19 -20.36 20.04 -29.12
N PRO A 20 -19.53 19.34 -29.92
CA PRO A 20 -18.58 18.32 -29.45
C PRO A 20 -17.49 18.87 -28.51
N LEU A 21 -17.26 20.19 -28.49
CA LEU A 21 -16.36 20.85 -27.54
C LEU A 21 -16.87 20.80 -26.10
N MET A 22 -18.19 20.86 -25.88
CA MET A 22 -18.76 20.76 -24.53
C MET A 22 -18.66 19.35 -23.96
N GLU A 23 -18.73 18.32 -24.81
CA GLU A 23 -18.58 16.91 -24.39
C GLU A 23 -17.12 16.61 -24.04
N GLN A 24 -16.17 17.14 -24.82
CA GLN A 24 -14.73 17.06 -24.51
C GLN A 24 -14.35 17.85 -23.25
N GLU A 25 -14.92 19.03 -23.03
CA GLU A 25 -14.71 19.79 -21.79
C GLU A 25 -15.36 19.12 -20.57
N LYS A 26 -16.54 18.49 -20.71
CA LYS A 26 -17.14 17.68 -19.64
C LYS A 26 -16.29 16.44 -19.33
N GLN A 27 -15.70 15.79 -20.33
CA GLN A 27 -14.74 14.70 -20.13
C GLN A 27 -13.42 15.19 -19.51
N LEU A 28 -12.90 16.35 -19.90
CA LEU A 28 -11.70 16.96 -19.29
C LEU A 28 -11.94 17.43 -17.85
N LYS A 29 -13.12 18.00 -17.55
CA LYS A 29 -13.54 18.39 -16.19
C LYS A 29 -13.76 17.17 -15.29
N ARG A 30 -14.28 16.06 -15.83
CA ARG A 30 -14.31 14.75 -15.14
C ARG A 30 -12.91 14.15 -14.94
N LYS A 31 -11.98 14.35 -15.89
CA LYS A 31 -10.57 13.91 -15.78
C LYS A 31 -9.74 14.72 -14.78
N ARG A 32 -10.09 15.99 -14.51
CA ARG A 32 -9.36 16.89 -13.58
C ARG A 32 -9.86 16.88 -12.14
N GLN A 33 -11.00 16.26 -11.84
CA GLN A 33 -11.46 16.10 -10.46
C GLN A 33 -10.75 14.90 -9.81
N ARG A 34 -9.58 15.15 -9.22
CA ARG A 34 -9.17 14.34 -8.07
C ARG A 34 -10.32 14.38 -7.07
N ARG A 35 -10.84 13.22 -6.64
CA ARG A 35 -11.73 13.23 -5.47
C ARG A 35 -10.88 13.74 -4.30
N PRO A 36 -11.35 14.74 -3.53
CA PRO A 36 -10.62 15.27 -2.37
C PRO A 36 -10.05 14.15 -1.48
N GLN A 37 -10.82 13.08 -1.29
CA GLN A 37 -10.50 11.92 -0.45
C GLN A 37 -9.16 11.22 -0.75
N GLN A 38 -8.79 10.97 -2.01
CA GLN A 38 -7.52 10.28 -2.31
C GLN A 38 -6.31 11.18 -2.05
N ARG A 39 -6.44 12.48 -2.35
CA ARG A 39 -5.40 13.47 -2.04
C ARG A 39 -5.25 13.68 -0.54
N ASP A 40 -6.35 13.65 0.20
CA ASP A 40 -6.36 13.80 1.65
C ASP A 40 -5.72 12.59 2.36
N LEU A 41 -5.94 11.38 1.83
CA LEU A 41 -5.22 10.17 2.22
C LEU A 41 -3.70 10.34 2.03
N CYS A 42 -3.24 10.66 0.80
CA CYS A 42 -1.81 10.90 0.53
C CYS A 42 -1.17 11.97 1.43
N LYS A 43 -1.86 13.08 1.70
CA LYS A 43 -1.39 14.10 2.64
C LYS A 43 -1.29 13.58 4.07
N THR A 44 -2.25 12.76 4.50
CA THR A 44 -2.24 12.12 5.82
C THR A 44 -1.03 11.20 5.95
N PHE A 45 -0.71 10.42 4.92
CA PHE A 45 0.49 9.58 4.88
C PHE A 45 1.79 10.39 4.96
N ALA A 46 1.88 11.48 4.18
CA ALA A 46 3.04 12.37 4.24
C ALA A 46 3.23 13.00 5.64
N ALA A 47 2.13 13.36 6.30
CA ALA A 47 2.15 13.87 7.67
C ALA A 47 2.58 12.79 8.68
N LEU A 48 2.08 11.55 8.55
CA LEU A 48 2.47 10.44 9.41
C LEU A 48 3.94 10.05 9.25
N ALA A 49 4.47 10.03 8.02
CA ALA A 49 5.89 9.83 7.75
C ALA A 49 6.75 10.89 8.46
N THR A 50 6.29 12.14 8.42
CA THR A 50 6.95 13.27 9.10
C THR A 50 6.82 13.17 10.62
N LEU A 51 5.70 12.68 11.15
CA LEU A 51 5.49 12.46 12.59
C LEU A 51 6.33 11.30 13.13
N GLN A 52 6.47 10.20 12.38
CA GLN A 52 7.36 9.10 12.74
C GLN A 52 8.82 9.56 12.79
N ASP A 53 9.27 10.39 11.83
CA ASP A 53 10.61 10.99 11.85
C ASP A 53 10.79 11.98 13.02
N ASN A 54 9.78 12.80 13.32
CA ASN A 54 9.81 13.70 14.48
C ASN A 54 9.76 12.95 15.82
N GLN A 55 9.06 11.82 15.92
CA GLN A 55 9.08 10.91 17.08
C GLN A 55 10.45 10.25 17.23
N LEU A 56 11.06 9.77 16.14
CA LEU A 56 12.42 9.20 16.14
C LEU A 56 13.46 10.25 16.55
N LYS A 57 13.41 11.45 15.96
CA LYS A 57 14.28 12.59 16.28
C LYS A 57 14.05 13.12 17.69
N SER A 58 12.81 13.15 18.17
CA SER A 58 12.44 13.48 19.55
C SER A 58 13.06 12.46 20.52
N ASN A 59 12.97 11.17 20.22
CA ASN A 59 13.49 10.12 21.08
C ASN A 59 15.04 10.12 21.10
N TYR A 60 15.69 10.45 20.00
CA TYR A 60 17.13 10.68 19.94
C TYR A 60 17.57 11.97 20.67
N ARG A 61 16.82 13.07 20.57
CA ARG A 61 17.13 14.32 21.27
C ARG A 61 16.83 14.27 22.77
N LYS A 62 15.78 13.55 23.19
CA LYS A 62 15.39 13.39 24.60
C LYS A 62 16.29 12.43 25.39
N ALA A 63 17.08 11.61 24.71
CA ALA A 63 18.13 10.81 25.35
C ALA A 63 19.37 11.63 25.74
N SER A 64 19.47 12.93 25.37
CA SER A 64 20.66 13.76 25.58
C SER A 64 20.46 15.03 26.42
N ALA A 65 19.26 15.33 26.93
CA ALA A 65 19.05 16.53 27.75
C ALA A 65 18.10 16.22 28.92
N ALA A 66 18.68 16.15 30.12
CA ALA A 66 18.01 15.78 31.35
C ALA A 66 16.93 16.78 31.80
N ALA A 67 15.92 16.24 32.51
CA ALA A 67 15.11 16.81 33.59
C ALA A 67 14.75 18.32 33.57
N LEU A 68 13.44 18.65 33.51
CA LEU A 68 12.69 19.33 34.60
C LEU A 68 11.21 19.63 34.22
N HIS A 69 10.29 19.08 35.02
CA HIS A 69 8.96 19.53 35.49
C HIS A 69 8.01 20.46 34.68
N MET A 70 6.80 19.95 34.34
CA MET A 70 5.48 20.51 34.74
C MET A 70 4.35 19.45 34.58
N LYS A 71 3.32 19.51 35.45
CA LYS A 71 2.29 18.47 35.73
C LYS A 71 1.02 18.55 34.84
N MET A 72 0.39 17.39 34.57
CA MET A 72 -1.05 17.23 34.27
C MET A 72 -1.60 15.87 34.82
N PRO A 73 -2.93 15.70 34.98
CA PRO A 73 -3.55 15.01 36.12
C PRO A 73 -3.85 13.50 35.96
N LYS A 74 -4.20 12.93 37.12
CA LYS A 74 -4.17 11.51 37.54
C LYS A 74 -4.91 10.52 36.64
N LEU A 75 -4.15 9.59 36.08
CA LEU A 75 -4.60 8.21 35.84
C LEU A 75 -4.25 7.39 37.09
N THR A 76 -5.24 6.66 37.63
CA THR A 76 -5.09 5.84 38.82
C THR A 76 -4.20 4.64 38.51
N VAL A 77 -2.89 4.85 38.62
CA VAL A 77 -1.88 3.80 38.56
C VAL A 77 -1.96 3.00 39.86
N SER A 78 -2.31 1.72 39.73
CA SER A 78 -2.14 0.70 40.76
C SER A 78 -0.77 0.86 41.43
N SER A 79 -0.78 0.87 42.76
CA SER A 79 0.33 1.24 43.65
C SER A 79 1.71 0.83 43.13
N GLN A 80 2.56 1.84 42.89
CA GLN A 80 4.00 1.66 42.71
C GLN A 80 4.56 0.96 43.96
N THR A 81 4.91 -0.31 43.83
CA THR A 81 5.76 -1.00 44.81
C THR A 81 7.11 -0.29 44.85
N LYS A 82 7.53 0.16 46.04
CA LYS A 82 8.87 0.73 46.26
C LYS A 82 9.96 -0.13 45.60
N PRO A 83 11.04 0.45 45.06
CA PRO A 83 12.18 -0.32 44.60
C PRO A 83 12.73 -1.09 45.81
N THR A 84 12.52 -2.40 45.81
CA THR A 84 13.12 -3.31 46.77
C THR A 84 14.63 -3.19 46.62
N ASN A 85 15.34 -3.03 47.74
CA ASN A 85 16.78 -2.85 47.85
C ASN A 85 17.55 -4.16 47.55
N ASN A 86 17.14 -4.85 46.48
CA ASN A 86 17.79 -6.02 45.95
C ASN A 86 18.62 -5.54 44.78
N ASN A 87 19.94 -5.76 44.82
CA ASN A 87 20.91 -5.33 43.81
C ASN A 87 20.75 -6.07 42.45
N GLN A 88 19.54 -6.55 42.16
CA GLN A 88 19.16 -7.34 41.01
C GLN A 88 18.20 -6.52 40.14
N TRP A 89 18.63 -6.27 38.91
CA TRP A 89 17.77 -5.71 37.88
C TRP A 89 16.61 -6.67 37.60
N LYS A 90 15.37 -6.24 37.84
CA LYS A 90 14.20 -6.99 37.38
C LYS A 90 14.15 -6.90 35.85
N PRO A 91 14.05 -8.03 35.12
CA PRO A 91 13.88 -8.00 33.68
C PRO A 91 12.65 -7.17 33.31
N MET A 92 12.83 -6.19 32.42
CA MET A 92 11.73 -5.42 31.88
C MET A 92 10.88 -6.33 31.00
N THR A 93 9.56 -6.35 31.23
CA THR A 93 8.63 -7.08 30.37
C THR A 93 8.51 -6.35 29.03
N ALA A 94 8.48 -7.10 27.92
CA ALA A 94 8.24 -6.54 26.59
C ALA A 94 6.89 -5.81 26.53
N SER A 95 6.75 -4.80 25.65
CA SER A 95 5.47 -4.11 25.46
C SER A 95 4.40 -5.03 24.86
N ILE A 96 3.12 -4.70 25.04
CA ILE A 96 2.01 -5.47 24.43
C ILE A 96 2.17 -5.52 22.91
N HIS A 97 2.54 -4.39 22.29
CA HIS A 97 2.83 -4.31 20.87
C HIS A 97 3.91 -5.34 20.48
N ALA A 98 5.06 -5.35 21.15
CA ALA A 98 6.13 -6.30 20.87
C ALA A 98 5.70 -7.77 21.10
N GLN A 99 4.90 -8.05 22.13
CA GLN A 99 4.38 -9.39 22.41
C GLN A 99 3.38 -9.89 21.36
N THR A 100 2.71 -8.98 20.65
CA THR A 100 1.66 -9.29 19.68
C THR A 100 2.13 -9.16 18.22
N THR A 101 3.34 -8.64 17.98
CA THR A 101 4.00 -8.68 16.67
C THR A 101 4.52 -10.07 16.38
N VAL A 102 3.74 -10.88 15.67
CA VAL A 102 4.10 -12.27 15.33
C VAL A 102 4.11 -12.45 13.81
N ASN A 103 5.22 -12.93 13.26
CA ASN A 103 5.30 -13.40 11.88
C ASN A 103 5.18 -14.93 11.85
N PRO A 104 4.05 -15.50 11.38
CA PRO A 104 3.82 -16.93 11.43
C PRO A 104 4.78 -17.74 10.54
N ILE A 105 5.21 -17.20 9.38
CA ILE A 105 6.17 -17.91 8.52
C ILE A 105 7.50 -18.08 9.25
N ARG A 106 8.00 -17.04 9.92
CA ARG A 106 9.26 -17.11 10.67
C ARG A 106 9.22 -18.13 11.80
N ARG A 107 8.08 -18.25 12.50
CA ARG A 107 7.89 -19.31 13.50
C ARG A 107 7.99 -20.71 12.91
N VAL A 108 7.59 -20.91 11.66
CA VAL A 108 7.69 -22.21 11.01
C VAL A 108 9.08 -22.39 10.42
N THR A 109 9.58 -21.45 9.63
CA THR A 109 10.89 -21.58 8.94
C THR A 109 12.07 -21.59 9.89
N ASP A 110 12.02 -20.80 10.95
CA ASP A 110 13.15 -20.65 11.87
C ASP A 110 13.12 -21.73 12.97
N CYS A 111 11.96 -22.31 13.27
CA CYS A 111 11.82 -23.41 14.24
C CYS A 111 11.80 -24.81 13.60
N MET A 112 11.60 -24.93 12.28
CA MET A 112 11.73 -26.21 11.58
C MET A 112 13.20 -26.59 11.42
N SER A 113 13.79 -27.17 12.47
CA SER A 113 15.01 -27.97 12.36
C SER A 113 14.63 -29.37 11.87
N VAL A 114 14.21 -29.50 10.61
CA VAL A 114 14.12 -30.85 10.02
C VAL A 114 15.55 -31.32 9.84
N GLN A 115 15.91 -32.44 10.47
CA GLN A 115 17.19 -33.08 10.21
C GLN A 115 17.22 -33.46 8.74
N ALA A 116 18.05 -32.75 7.96
CA ALA A 116 18.21 -33.02 6.55
C ALA A 116 18.67 -34.48 6.37
N ASN A 117 18.19 -35.13 5.32
CA ASN A 117 18.69 -36.46 4.96
C ASN A 117 20.20 -36.32 4.68
N PRO A 118 21.07 -37.06 5.40
CA PRO A 118 22.52 -36.89 5.28
C PRO A 118 23.06 -37.29 3.89
N ASP A 119 22.32 -38.11 3.14
CA ASP A 119 22.70 -38.61 1.83
C ASP A 119 22.16 -37.74 0.68
N LYS A 120 21.42 -36.66 0.98
CA LYS A 120 20.80 -35.78 -0.03
C LYS A 120 21.08 -34.31 0.26
N GLU A 121 21.49 -33.60 -0.78
CA GLU A 121 21.61 -32.15 -0.72
C GLU A 121 20.20 -31.51 -0.57
N PRO A 122 20.00 -30.63 0.43
CA PRO A 122 18.70 -30.01 0.66
C PRO A 122 18.41 -28.92 -0.38
N ILE A 123 17.33 -29.10 -1.15
CA ILE A 123 16.79 -28.07 -2.05
C ILE A 123 15.70 -27.29 -1.32
N ARG A 124 15.91 -25.99 -1.12
CA ARG A 124 15.00 -25.11 -0.37
C ARG A 124 14.02 -24.41 -1.31
N LEU A 125 12.77 -24.85 -1.32
CA LEU A 125 11.69 -24.26 -2.13
C LEU A 125 10.77 -23.30 -1.34
N ASN A 126 11.05 -23.10 -0.06
CA ASN A 126 10.25 -22.30 0.87
C ASN A 126 10.76 -20.85 1.05
N LEU A 127 11.83 -20.47 0.34
CA LEU A 127 12.46 -19.15 0.49
C LEU A 127 11.81 -18.14 -0.45
N GLY A 128 11.34 -17.02 0.11
CA GLY A 128 10.69 -15.94 -0.66
C GLY A 128 11.66 -14.96 -1.32
N ASP A 129 12.97 -15.16 -1.22
CA ASP A 129 14.00 -14.30 -1.80
C ASP A 129 14.48 -14.90 -3.15
N PRO A 130 14.22 -14.20 -4.28
CA PRO A 130 14.59 -14.71 -5.61
C PRO A 130 16.10 -14.73 -5.87
N THR A 131 16.91 -14.09 -5.02
CA THR A 131 18.35 -13.88 -5.28
C THR A 131 19.26 -14.94 -4.68
N LEU A 132 18.75 -15.79 -3.76
CA LEU A 132 19.58 -16.69 -2.95
C LEU A 132 20.34 -17.76 -3.75
N THR A 133 19.85 -18.09 -4.94
CA THR A 133 20.51 -19.05 -5.84
C THR A 133 21.58 -18.41 -6.72
N GLY A 134 21.67 -17.08 -6.76
CA GLY A 134 22.51 -16.33 -7.71
C GLY A 134 22.06 -16.40 -9.17
N CYS A 135 21.02 -17.18 -9.48
CA CYS A 135 20.54 -17.37 -10.86
C CYS A 135 19.73 -16.17 -11.39
N LEU A 136 19.29 -15.29 -10.50
CA LEU A 136 18.53 -14.08 -10.83
C LEU A 136 19.26 -12.84 -10.27
N PRO A 137 20.39 -12.43 -10.89
CA PRO A 137 21.09 -11.23 -10.48
C PRO A 137 20.33 -9.95 -10.93
N PRO A 138 20.48 -8.83 -10.21
CA PRO A 138 20.03 -7.52 -10.69
C PRO A 138 20.62 -7.18 -12.06
N SER A 139 19.87 -6.42 -12.86
CA SER A 139 20.37 -5.97 -14.17
C SER A 139 21.59 -5.06 -14.04
N GLU A 140 22.47 -5.03 -15.06
CA GLU A 140 23.61 -4.11 -15.10
C GLU A 140 23.18 -2.65 -14.98
N ALA A 141 22.04 -2.28 -15.57
CA ALA A 141 21.48 -0.94 -15.45
C ALA A 141 21.16 -0.58 -13.98
N THR A 142 20.58 -1.52 -13.22
CA THR A 142 20.33 -1.35 -11.78
C THR A 142 21.63 -1.20 -11.01
N ILE A 143 22.61 -2.05 -11.28
CA ILE A 143 23.93 -2.02 -10.62
C ILE A 143 24.64 -0.69 -10.90
N ASN A 144 24.69 -0.27 -12.16
CA ASN A 144 25.33 0.97 -12.57
C ASN A 144 24.62 2.20 -12.01
N ALA A 145 23.29 2.19 -11.90
CA ALA A 145 22.54 3.28 -11.27
C ALA A 145 22.94 3.47 -9.80
N ILE A 146 23.10 2.38 -9.05
CA ILE A 146 23.54 2.43 -7.65
C ILE A 146 24.99 2.94 -7.57
N LYS A 147 25.90 2.41 -8.39
CA LYS A 147 27.31 2.86 -8.45
C LYS A 147 27.40 4.36 -8.75
N ASN A 148 26.73 4.80 -9.80
CA ASN A 148 26.72 6.21 -10.21
C ASN A 148 26.14 7.13 -9.11
N ALA A 149 25.13 6.67 -8.36
CA ALA A 149 24.59 7.46 -7.25
C ALA A 149 25.64 7.65 -6.14
N VAL A 150 26.36 6.58 -5.76
CA VAL A 150 27.43 6.61 -4.77
C VAL A 150 28.61 7.45 -5.25
N ASP A 151 29.12 7.19 -6.45
CA ASP A 151 30.27 7.90 -7.03
C ASP A 151 30.00 9.40 -7.21
N SER A 152 28.73 9.80 -7.30
CA SER A 152 28.36 11.21 -7.45
C SER A 152 28.50 12.03 -6.17
N HIS A 153 28.49 11.41 -4.99
CA HIS A 153 28.40 12.08 -3.68
C HIS A 153 27.24 13.07 -3.52
N LYS A 154 26.22 13.00 -4.39
CA LYS A 154 25.07 13.92 -4.37
C LYS A 154 23.95 13.48 -3.42
N PHE A 155 23.99 12.23 -2.96
CA PHE A 155 22.89 11.60 -2.24
C PHE A 155 23.28 11.08 -0.85
N ASP A 156 24.43 11.51 -0.34
CA ASP A 156 25.01 11.00 0.92
C ASP A 156 24.32 11.59 2.16
N GLY A 157 23.66 12.74 2.01
CA GLY A 157 22.99 13.46 3.09
C GLY A 157 21.54 13.03 3.34
N TYR A 158 20.98 13.49 4.46
CA TYR A 158 19.56 13.27 4.78
C TYR A 158 18.63 13.88 3.73
N GLY A 159 17.71 13.06 3.22
CA GLY A 159 16.63 13.49 2.34
C GLY A 159 15.34 13.86 3.11
N PRO A 160 14.31 14.34 2.40
CA PRO A 160 12.97 14.49 2.96
C PRO A 160 12.41 13.13 3.42
N ALA A 161 11.64 13.11 4.52
CA ALA A 161 11.06 11.88 5.09
C ALA A 161 10.16 11.11 4.09
N VAL A 162 9.50 11.82 3.18
CA VAL A 162 8.64 11.24 2.14
C VAL A 162 9.42 10.78 0.89
N GLY A 163 10.74 11.02 0.86
CA GLY A 163 11.59 10.79 -0.29
C GLY A 163 11.90 12.06 -1.10
N THR A 164 13.03 12.01 -1.82
CA THR A 164 13.48 13.12 -2.67
C THR A 164 12.47 13.41 -3.79
N LEU A 165 12.34 14.68 -4.16
CA LEU A 165 11.42 15.08 -5.23
C LEU A 165 11.75 14.40 -6.56
N SER A 166 13.04 14.24 -6.87
CA SER A 166 13.50 13.57 -8.10
C SER A 166 13.06 12.11 -8.15
N ALA A 167 13.19 11.36 -7.05
CA ALA A 167 12.75 9.97 -6.99
C ALA A 167 11.22 9.84 -7.09
N ARG A 168 10.47 10.67 -6.36
CA ARG A 168 9.00 10.70 -6.45
C ARG A 168 8.51 11.08 -7.85
N ALA A 169 9.15 12.05 -8.50
CA ALA A 169 8.84 12.43 -9.88
C ALA A 169 9.16 11.31 -10.88
N ALA A 170 10.22 10.53 -10.66
CA ALA A 170 10.54 9.37 -11.50
C ALA A 170 9.45 8.29 -11.42
N ILE A 171 8.88 8.05 -10.23
CA ILE A 171 7.74 7.13 -10.03
C ILE A 171 6.51 7.65 -10.78
N VAL A 172 6.18 8.94 -10.65
CA VAL A 172 5.08 9.56 -11.41
C VAL A 172 5.26 9.37 -12.91
N LYS A 173 6.47 9.63 -13.42
CA LYS A 173 6.78 9.45 -14.85
C LYS A 173 6.58 8.00 -15.30
N LYS A 174 6.88 7.02 -14.44
CA LYS A 174 6.76 5.60 -14.77
C LYS A 174 5.32 5.09 -14.73
N PHE A 175 4.54 5.49 -13.74
CA PHE A 175 3.26 4.82 -13.43
C PHE A 175 2.01 5.69 -13.62
N SER A 176 2.14 7.01 -13.78
CA SER A 176 0.99 7.89 -13.99
C SER A 176 0.47 7.74 -15.42
N THR A 177 -0.80 7.36 -15.56
CA THR A 177 -1.47 7.16 -16.86
C THR A 177 -2.67 8.10 -16.98
N PRO A 178 -3.25 8.32 -18.18
CA PRO A 178 -4.50 9.08 -18.34
C PRO A 178 -5.65 8.53 -17.48
N GLU A 179 -5.66 7.22 -17.22
CA GLU A 179 -6.62 6.52 -16.39
C GLU A 179 -6.29 6.66 -14.90
N ALA A 180 -5.02 6.72 -14.50
CA ALA A 180 -4.59 6.84 -13.11
C ALA A 180 -3.57 7.98 -12.93
N GLN A 181 -4.04 9.23 -13.00
CA GLN A 181 -3.17 10.39 -12.87
C GLN A 181 -2.86 10.72 -11.40
N PHE A 182 -1.59 10.79 -11.07
CA PHE A 182 -1.10 11.27 -9.77
C PHE A 182 0.16 12.15 -9.94
N THR A 183 0.56 12.84 -8.87
CA THR A 183 1.73 13.74 -8.82
C THR A 183 2.71 13.29 -7.74
N ALA A 184 3.88 13.94 -7.67
CA ALA A 184 4.88 13.62 -6.65
C ALA A 184 4.36 13.77 -5.22
N ASP A 185 3.38 14.65 -4.98
CA ASP A 185 2.71 14.83 -3.68
C ASP A 185 1.87 13.61 -3.25
N ASP A 186 1.53 12.74 -4.18
CA ASP A 186 0.76 11.52 -3.94
C ASP A 186 1.68 10.29 -3.77
N VAL A 187 3.01 10.49 -3.79
CA VAL A 187 4.03 9.44 -3.68
C VAL A 187 4.79 9.59 -2.37
N VAL A 188 4.95 8.49 -1.64
CA VAL A 188 5.79 8.40 -0.45
C VAL A 188 6.75 7.23 -0.66
N LEU A 189 8.05 7.46 -0.51
CA LEU A 189 9.04 6.37 -0.54
C LEU A 189 9.08 5.69 0.82
N ALA A 190 8.95 4.37 0.83
CA ALA A 190 9.06 3.57 2.04
C ALA A 190 10.34 2.72 2.07
N SER A 191 10.70 2.22 3.26
CA SER A 191 11.76 1.22 3.42
C SER A 191 11.26 -0.16 2.98
N GLY A 192 11.16 -0.33 1.66
CA GLY A 192 10.55 -1.49 1.03
C GLY A 192 9.02 -1.54 1.18
N CYS A 193 8.41 -2.45 0.41
CA CYS A 193 6.96 -2.55 0.30
C CYS A 193 6.30 -2.94 1.64
N SER A 194 7.03 -3.65 2.51
CA SER A 194 6.58 -3.96 3.87
C SER A 194 6.28 -2.71 4.70
N HIS A 195 7.15 -1.69 4.64
CA HIS A 195 6.92 -0.42 5.33
C HIS A 195 5.80 0.39 4.66
N ALA A 196 5.67 0.33 3.33
CA ALA A 196 4.55 0.97 2.63
C ALA A 196 3.19 0.39 3.06
N LEU A 197 3.10 -0.94 3.20
CA LEU A 197 1.91 -1.62 3.72
C LEU A 197 1.64 -1.26 5.18
N GLU A 198 2.67 -1.14 6.01
CA GLU A 198 2.53 -0.71 7.40
C GLU A 198 1.96 0.70 7.48
N MET A 199 2.59 1.67 6.81
CA MET A 199 2.11 3.05 6.70
C MET A 199 0.67 3.08 6.19
N ALA A 200 0.42 2.33 5.10
CA ALA A 200 -0.84 1.79 4.60
C ALA A 200 -1.95 1.68 5.66
N ILE A 201 -1.75 0.64 6.47
CA ILE A 201 -2.68 0.11 7.45
C ILE A 201 -2.86 1.07 8.62
N VAL A 202 -1.75 1.55 9.21
CA VAL A 202 -1.81 2.33 10.46
C VAL A 202 -2.33 3.75 10.27
N ALA A 203 -2.36 4.26 9.04
CA ALA A 203 -2.93 5.58 8.77
C ALA A 203 -4.45 5.58 8.63
N ILE A 204 -5.04 4.45 8.28
CA ILE A 204 -6.47 4.36 7.92
C ILE A 204 -7.30 3.60 8.94
N ALA A 205 -6.65 2.88 9.85
CA ALA A 205 -7.31 2.03 10.84
C ALA A 205 -6.78 2.28 12.26
N ASP A 206 -7.71 2.40 13.20
CA ASP A 206 -7.48 2.49 14.64
C ASP A 206 -7.67 1.13 15.32
N PRO A 207 -7.20 0.97 16.57
CA PRO A 207 -7.55 -0.19 17.39
C PRO A 207 -9.07 -0.43 17.46
N GLY A 208 -9.49 -1.69 17.27
CA GLY A 208 -10.90 -2.10 17.26
C GLY A 208 -11.61 -1.95 15.91
N GLN A 209 -10.89 -1.52 14.86
CA GLN A 209 -11.36 -1.54 13.48
C GLN A 209 -10.78 -2.75 12.73
N ASN A 210 -11.29 -3.03 11.53
CA ASN A 210 -10.86 -4.18 10.75
C ASN A 210 -10.42 -3.84 9.33
N ILE A 211 -9.54 -4.69 8.79
CA ILE A 211 -9.10 -4.68 7.40
C ILE A 211 -9.34 -6.07 6.83
N LEU A 212 -9.91 -6.13 5.62
CA LEU A 212 -10.14 -7.40 4.92
C LEU A 212 -8.86 -7.81 4.19
N VAL A 213 -8.38 -9.04 4.44
CA VAL A 213 -7.12 -9.58 3.91
C VAL A 213 -7.33 -10.95 3.24
N PRO A 214 -6.53 -11.32 2.24
CA PRO A 214 -6.71 -12.59 1.54
C PRO A 214 -6.33 -13.82 2.38
N ARG A 215 -7.04 -14.93 2.15
CA ARG A 215 -6.71 -16.28 2.64
C ARG A 215 -6.90 -17.30 1.51
N PRO A 216 -5.83 -18.01 1.09
CA PRO A 216 -4.43 -17.81 1.49
C PRO A 216 -3.89 -16.43 1.07
N GLY A 217 -2.93 -15.90 1.81
CA GLY A 217 -2.36 -14.57 1.56
C GLY A 217 -1.02 -14.36 2.23
N PHE A 218 -0.29 -13.33 1.81
CA PHE A 218 0.98 -12.96 2.42
C PHE A 218 0.78 -12.62 3.91
N PRO A 219 1.48 -13.29 4.86
CA PRO A 219 1.17 -13.19 6.28
C PRO A 219 1.45 -11.81 6.89
N LEU A 220 2.23 -10.98 6.21
CA LEU A 220 2.64 -9.68 6.73
C LEU A 220 1.43 -8.80 7.07
N TYR A 221 0.32 -8.90 6.31
CA TYR A 221 -0.87 -8.09 6.59
C TYR A 221 -1.37 -8.29 8.02
N SER A 222 -1.54 -9.54 8.45
CA SER A 222 -1.93 -9.86 9.83
C SER A 222 -0.87 -9.46 10.85
N THR A 223 0.42 -9.66 10.53
CA THR A 223 1.54 -9.24 11.39
C THR A 223 1.57 -7.73 11.62
N LEU A 224 1.12 -6.92 10.65
CA LEU A 224 1.04 -5.47 10.76
C LEU A 224 -0.25 -4.99 11.46
N CYS A 225 -1.38 -5.67 11.24
CA CYS A 225 -2.65 -5.32 11.88
C CYS A 225 -2.66 -5.62 13.40
N GLN A 226 -2.25 -6.83 13.77
CA GLN A 226 -2.43 -7.35 15.13
C GLN A 226 -1.79 -6.48 16.25
N PRO A 227 -0.52 -6.05 16.15
CA PRO A 227 0.10 -5.27 17.22
C PRO A 227 -0.41 -3.82 17.32
N ASN A 228 -1.19 -3.38 16.32
CA ASN A 228 -1.90 -2.11 16.32
C ASN A 228 -3.36 -2.25 16.80
N GLY A 229 -3.77 -3.43 17.27
CA GLY A 229 -5.14 -3.69 17.71
C GLY A 229 -6.17 -3.69 16.57
N ILE A 230 -5.71 -3.82 15.33
CA ILE A 230 -6.54 -3.88 14.13
C ILE A 230 -6.85 -5.35 13.84
N GLU A 231 -8.12 -5.66 13.61
CA GLU A 231 -8.57 -7.00 13.26
C GLU A 231 -8.29 -7.29 11.77
N SER A 232 -7.48 -8.30 11.46
CA SER A 232 -7.31 -8.78 10.08
C SER A 232 -8.36 -9.83 9.74
N ARG A 233 -9.45 -9.45 9.06
CA ARG A 233 -10.53 -10.37 8.66
C ARG A 233 -10.23 -11.03 7.33
N GLN A 234 -10.26 -12.35 7.31
CA GLN A 234 -9.80 -13.12 6.16
C GLN A 234 -10.93 -13.42 5.17
N TYR A 235 -10.85 -12.86 3.95
CA TYR A 235 -11.70 -13.30 2.84
C TYR A 235 -11.08 -14.50 2.12
N ARG A 236 -11.91 -15.31 1.46
CA ARG A 236 -11.47 -16.56 0.83
C ARG A 236 -11.09 -16.32 -0.62
N LEU A 237 -10.11 -17.09 -1.08
CA LEU A 237 -9.89 -17.35 -2.50
C LEU A 237 -10.46 -18.74 -2.83
N GLU A 238 -11.20 -18.84 -3.92
CA GLU A 238 -11.73 -20.10 -4.45
C GLU A 238 -10.61 -20.88 -5.13
N MET A 239 -9.76 -21.53 -4.34
CA MET A 239 -8.57 -22.23 -4.84
C MET A 239 -8.89 -23.42 -5.74
N ASP A 240 -10.08 -24.00 -5.59
CA ASP A 240 -10.57 -25.09 -6.44
C ASP A 240 -11.14 -24.58 -7.78
N ASP A 241 -11.35 -23.27 -7.93
CA ASP A 241 -11.82 -22.62 -9.16
C ASP A 241 -11.05 -21.32 -9.46
N LYS A 242 -9.96 -21.45 -10.23
CA LYS A 242 -9.10 -20.36 -10.73
C LYS A 242 -8.38 -19.52 -9.66
N GLY A 243 -8.64 -19.72 -8.36
CA GLY A 243 -8.01 -18.98 -7.27
C GLY A 243 -8.43 -17.51 -7.17
N LEU A 244 -9.65 -17.19 -7.63
CA LEU A 244 -10.21 -15.84 -7.55
C LEU A 244 -10.83 -15.54 -6.18
N ILE A 245 -11.11 -14.28 -5.88
CA ILE A 245 -11.74 -13.89 -4.62
C ILE A 245 -13.20 -14.38 -4.59
N ASP A 246 -13.62 -15.02 -3.52
CA ASP A 246 -15.04 -15.25 -3.21
C ASP A 246 -15.69 -13.91 -2.86
N LEU A 247 -16.31 -13.26 -3.87
CA LEU A 247 -16.92 -11.94 -3.72
C LEU A 247 -18.10 -11.94 -2.74
N ALA A 248 -18.84 -13.05 -2.63
CA ALA A 248 -19.96 -13.15 -1.71
C ALA A 248 -19.45 -13.22 -0.25
N HIS A 249 -18.39 -13.99 -0.01
CA HIS A 249 -17.74 -14.00 1.29
C HIS A 249 -17.07 -12.68 1.61
N LEU A 250 -16.37 -12.05 0.65
CA LEU A 250 -15.78 -10.73 0.83
C LEU A 250 -16.85 -9.71 1.24
N GLU A 251 -18.00 -9.68 0.55
CA GLU A 251 -19.13 -8.80 0.87
C GLU A 251 -19.69 -9.06 2.27
N SER A 252 -19.82 -10.33 2.68
CA SER A 252 -20.36 -10.70 4.00
C SER A 252 -19.49 -10.24 5.18
N LEU A 253 -18.21 -9.95 4.96
CA LEU A 253 -17.28 -9.53 6.01
C LEU A 253 -17.27 -8.01 6.24
N ILE A 254 -17.83 -7.23 5.30
CA ILE A 254 -17.85 -5.77 5.37
C ILE A 254 -18.87 -5.30 6.41
N ASP A 255 -18.42 -4.46 7.33
CA ASP A 255 -19.22 -3.81 8.36
C ASP A 255 -18.85 -2.32 8.52
N SER A 256 -19.47 -1.65 9.50
CA SER A 256 -19.19 -0.24 9.79
C SER A 256 -17.78 0.04 10.31
N GLN A 257 -17.05 -0.99 10.75
CA GLN A 257 -15.68 -0.91 11.27
C GLN A 257 -14.63 -1.24 10.20
N THR A 258 -15.05 -1.61 8.99
CA THR A 258 -14.16 -1.99 7.89
C THR A 258 -13.49 -0.76 7.30
N ARG A 259 -12.15 -0.74 7.32
CA ARG A 259 -11.35 0.43 6.89
C ARG A 259 -10.70 0.28 5.54
N ALA A 260 -10.41 -0.93 5.10
CA ALA A 260 -9.90 -1.21 3.77
C ALA A 260 -10.07 -2.68 3.39
N ILE A 261 -9.95 -2.93 2.09
CA ILE A 261 -9.71 -4.25 1.53
C ILE A 261 -8.27 -4.26 0.99
N ILE A 262 -7.44 -5.19 1.47
CA ILE A 262 -6.14 -5.46 0.87
C ILE A 262 -6.36 -6.43 -0.29
N VAL A 263 -5.90 -6.06 -1.48
CA VAL A 263 -5.89 -6.91 -2.67
C VAL A 263 -4.43 -7.09 -3.10
N ASN A 264 -3.97 -8.34 -3.14
CA ASN A 264 -2.62 -8.66 -3.61
C ASN A 264 -2.69 -9.31 -5.00
N ASN A 265 -2.27 -8.55 -6.02
CA ASN A 265 -2.35 -8.97 -7.41
C ASN A 265 -1.18 -8.39 -8.22
N PRO A 266 -0.34 -9.21 -8.86
CA PRO A 266 -0.30 -10.67 -8.81
C PRO A 266 -0.03 -11.22 -7.40
N SER A 267 -0.58 -12.40 -7.10
CA SER A 267 -0.68 -12.92 -5.74
C SER A 267 0.54 -13.73 -5.30
N ASN A 268 1.02 -13.46 -4.08
CA ASN A 268 1.79 -14.39 -3.25
C ASN A 268 0.89 -14.85 -2.09
N PRO A 269 0.59 -16.16 -1.95
CA PRO A 269 1.36 -17.31 -2.45
C PRO A 269 0.83 -17.98 -3.72
N THR A 270 -0.31 -17.54 -4.26
CA THR A 270 -1.03 -18.35 -5.26
C THR A 270 -0.44 -18.27 -6.68
N GLY A 271 0.31 -17.21 -6.99
CA GLY A 271 0.80 -16.92 -8.34
C GLY A 271 -0.29 -16.45 -9.32
N VAL A 272 -1.54 -16.34 -8.86
CA VAL A 272 -2.68 -15.96 -9.71
C VAL A 272 -2.58 -14.48 -10.10
N VAL A 273 -2.92 -14.20 -11.35
CA VAL A 273 -3.12 -12.86 -11.90
C VAL A 273 -4.60 -12.68 -12.18
N PHE A 274 -5.25 -11.75 -11.49
CA PHE A 274 -6.69 -11.55 -11.62
C PHE A 274 -7.06 -10.97 -13.00
N PRO A 275 -8.06 -11.54 -13.68
CA PRO A 275 -8.64 -10.96 -14.89
C PRO A 275 -9.19 -9.56 -14.61
N LYS A 276 -9.18 -8.70 -15.63
CA LYS A 276 -9.66 -7.32 -15.53
C LYS A 276 -11.08 -7.27 -14.99
N GLU A 277 -11.97 -8.12 -15.50
CA GLU A 277 -13.39 -8.15 -15.14
C GLU A 277 -13.57 -8.47 -13.65
N HIS A 278 -12.73 -9.34 -13.10
CA HIS A 278 -12.77 -9.67 -11.67
C HIS A 278 -12.28 -8.51 -10.79
N LEU A 279 -11.24 -7.79 -11.23
CA LEU A 279 -10.78 -6.57 -10.57
C LEU A 279 -11.87 -5.49 -10.57
N GLU A 280 -12.59 -5.34 -11.68
CA GLU A 280 -13.73 -4.40 -11.78
C GLU A 280 -14.86 -4.79 -10.81
N GLN A 281 -15.18 -6.07 -10.64
CA GLN A 281 -16.16 -6.54 -9.64
C GLN A 281 -15.74 -6.22 -8.20
N ILE A 282 -14.45 -6.38 -7.87
CA ILE A 282 -13.92 -6.00 -6.54
C ILE A 282 -14.09 -4.48 -6.32
N LEU A 283 -13.79 -3.67 -7.35
CA LEU A 283 -13.94 -2.22 -7.30
C LEU A 283 -15.40 -1.78 -7.20
N GLU A 284 -16.33 -2.47 -7.85
CA GLU A 284 -17.77 -2.26 -7.73
C GLU A 284 -18.23 -2.49 -6.28
N LEU A 285 -17.79 -3.59 -5.66
CA LEU A 285 -18.10 -3.89 -4.27
C LEU A 285 -17.53 -2.82 -3.32
N ALA A 286 -16.26 -2.47 -3.48
CA ALA A 286 -15.62 -1.40 -2.73
C ALA A 286 -16.35 -0.05 -2.90
N GLN A 287 -16.80 0.26 -4.12
CA GLN A 287 -17.57 1.47 -4.42
C GLN A 287 -18.97 1.45 -3.79
N LYS A 288 -19.64 0.29 -3.74
CA LYS A 288 -20.94 0.10 -3.09
C LYS A 288 -20.85 0.41 -1.59
N TYR A 289 -19.84 -0.12 -0.91
CA TYR A 289 -19.67 0.03 0.54
C TYR A 289 -18.81 1.22 0.97
N LYS A 290 -18.24 1.98 0.02
CA LYS A 290 -17.34 3.12 0.27
C LYS A 290 -16.07 2.73 1.07
N VAL A 291 -15.58 1.53 0.84
CA VAL A 291 -14.34 1.03 1.46
C VAL A 291 -13.17 1.24 0.48
N PRO A 292 -12.06 1.87 0.89
CA PRO A 292 -10.88 2.03 0.03
C PRO A 292 -10.13 0.71 -0.16
N ILE A 293 -9.27 0.67 -1.18
CA ILE A 293 -8.41 -0.48 -1.48
C ILE A 293 -6.96 -0.14 -1.10
N ILE A 294 -6.28 -1.09 -0.47
CA ILE A 294 -4.82 -1.15 -0.45
C ILE A 294 -4.42 -2.23 -1.48
N ALA A 295 -3.80 -1.81 -2.58
CA ALA A 295 -3.38 -2.70 -3.65
C ALA A 295 -1.90 -3.05 -3.49
N ASP A 296 -1.60 -4.28 -3.08
CA ASP A 296 -0.24 -4.82 -3.06
C ASP A 296 0.09 -5.36 -4.46
N GLU A 297 0.77 -4.53 -5.25
CA GLU A 297 1.10 -4.74 -6.66
C GLU A 297 2.61 -4.94 -6.88
N ILE A 298 3.35 -5.38 -5.85
CA ILE A 298 4.81 -5.61 -5.88
C ILE A 298 5.28 -6.56 -7.01
N TYR A 299 4.37 -7.39 -7.52
CA TYR A 299 4.60 -8.33 -8.61
C TYR A 299 4.07 -7.84 -9.97
N GLY A 300 3.63 -6.59 -10.12
CA GLY A 300 2.88 -6.12 -11.30
C GLY A 300 3.53 -6.38 -12.66
N ASP A 301 4.86 -6.30 -12.76
CA ASP A 301 5.58 -6.58 -14.02
C ASP A 301 6.02 -8.05 -14.16
N LEU A 302 5.67 -8.91 -13.20
CA LEU A 302 6.08 -10.32 -13.12
C LEU A 302 4.89 -11.23 -13.49
N VAL A 303 4.39 -11.06 -14.71
CA VAL A 303 3.27 -11.84 -15.27
C VAL A 303 3.79 -12.80 -16.33
N TYR A 304 3.38 -14.06 -16.22
CA TYR A 304 3.78 -15.15 -17.11
C TYR A 304 2.56 -15.93 -17.57
N GLY A 305 2.69 -16.63 -18.70
CA GLY A 305 1.62 -17.44 -19.28
C GLY A 305 0.88 -16.75 -20.42
N GLU A 306 0.28 -17.55 -21.29
CA GLU A 306 -0.46 -17.06 -22.45
C GLU A 306 -1.74 -16.34 -22.00
N GLY A 307 -2.00 -15.17 -22.57
CA GLY A 307 -3.18 -14.36 -22.24
C GLY A 307 -3.16 -13.65 -20.88
N ALA A 308 -2.25 -13.99 -19.96
CA ALA A 308 -2.15 -13.32 -18.66
C ALA A 308 -1.72 -11.85 -18.81
N ARG A 309 -2.47 -10.94 -18.18
CA ARG A 309 -2.20 -9.49 -18.22
C ARG A 309 -2.40 -8.90 -16.83
N PHE A 310 -1.43 -8.11 -16.38
CA PHE A 310 -1.59 -7.30 -15.18
C PHE A 310 -2.31 -6.00 -15.53
N HIS A 311 -3.27 -5.65 -14.68
CA HIS A 311 -4.00 -4.39 -14.74
C HIS A 311 -3.85 -3.70 -13.39
N PRO A 312 -3.11 -2.58 -13.30
CA PRO A 312 -3.04 -1.82 -12.06
C PRO A 312 -4.46 -1.39 -11.66
N MET A 313 -4.89 -1.70 -10.45
CA MET A 313 -6.29 -1.47 -10.02
C MET A 313 -6.68 0.00 -10.15
N ALA A 314 -5.72 0.91 -9.93
CA ALA A 314 -5.92 2.36 -10.04
C ALA A 314 -6.35 2.83 -11.44
N THR A 315 -6.11 2.04 -12.49
CA THR A 315 -6.46 2.36 -13.87
C THR A 315 -7.89 1.94 -14.26
N LEU A 316 -8.55 1.15 -13.40
CA LEU A 316 -9.83 0.52 -13.71
C LEU A 316 -11.02 1.35 -13.19
N SER A 317 -12.21 1.02 -13.71
CA SER A 317 -13.49 1.60 -13.30
C SER A 317 -14.28 0.58 -12.46
N PRO A 318 -15.08 0.99 -11.46
CA PRO A 318 -15.23 2.35 -10.95
C PRO A 318 -13.98 2.84 -10.20
N ARG A 319 -13.76 4.16 -10.21
CA ARG A 319 -12.66 4.77 -9.46
C ARG A 319 -12.99 4.88 -7.98
N VAL A 320 -12.45 3.95 -7.18
CA VAL A 320 -12.42 4.03 -5.71
C VAL A 320 -11.07 4.61 -5.25
N PRO A 321 -10.98 5.16 -4.02
CA PRO A 321 -9.69 5.53 -3.45
C PRO A 321 -8.82 4.28 -3.30
N ILE A 322 -7.65 4.27 -3.95
CA ILE A 322 -6.70 3.16 -3.95
C ILE A 322 -5.34 3.69 -3.47
N ILE A 323 -4.74 2.96 -2.54
CA ILE A 323 -3.34 3.12 -2.12
C ILE A 323 -2.57 1.94 -2.70
N THR A 324 -1.71 2.20 -3.68
CA THR A 324 -0.86 1.17 -4.30
C THR A 324 0.45 1.06 -3.54
N CYS A 325 0.79 -0.16 -3.12
CA CYS A 325 2.09 -0.53 -2.58
C CYS A 325 2.84 -1.35 -3.64
N ASP A 326 3.95 -0.84 -4.14
CA ASP A 326 4.80 -1.45 -5.18
C ASP A 326 6.26 -1.03 -4.93
N GLY A 327 7.23 -1.73 -5.49
CA GLY A 327 8.62 -1.45 -5.20
C GLY A 327 9.60 -2.21 -6.07
N ILE A 328 10.88 -1.97 -5.81
CA ILE A 328 11.95 -2.52 -6.65
C ILE A 328 12.40 -3.92 -6.23
N GLY A 329 12.00 -4.37 -5.03
CA GLY A 329 12.55 -5.56 -4.39
C GLY A 329 12.35 -6.87 -5.17
N LYS A 330 11.24 -7.02 -5.90
CA LYS A 330 10.96 -8.21 -6.72
C LYS A 330 11.33 -7.98 -8.19
N ARG A 331 10.77 -6.93 -8.79
CA ARG A 331 10.95 -6.59 -10.22
C ARG A 331 12.39 -6.33 -10.63
N TYR A 332 13.20 -5.73 -9.76
CA TYR A 332 14.60 -5.41 -10.04
C TYR A 332 15.57 -6.30 -9.25
N LEU A 333 15.08 -7.35 -8.60
CA LEU A 333 15.89 -8.37 -7.91
C LEU A 333 16.81 -7.80 -6.82
N VAL A 334 16.38 -6.72 -6.14
CA VAL A 334 17.12 -6.05 -5.06
C VAL A 334 16.32 -6.03 -3.75
N PRO A 335 15.87 -7.18 -3.21
CA PRO A 335 15.03 -7.21 -2.02
C PRO A 335 15.72 -6.66 -0.77
N GLY A 336 17.05 -6.78 -0.67
CA GLY A 336 17.87 -6.20 0.41
C GLY A 336 18.26 -4.74 0.21
N GLY A 337 17.92 -4.13 -0.94
CA GLY A 337 18.34 -2.77 -1.29
C GLY A 337 17.69 -1.65 -0.48
N GLY A 338 16.72 -1.97 0.38
CA GLY A 338 16.17 -1.07 1.41
C GLY A 338 15.46 0.20 0.95
N LEU A 339 15.37 0.49 -0.35
CA LEU A 339 15.22 1.88 -0.82
C LEU A 339 13.98 2.24 -1.62
N VAL A 340 13.10 1.33 -2.05
CA VAL A 340 11.86 1.76 -2.71
C VAL A 340 10.76 0.70 -2.54
N GLY A 341 9.78 1.04 -1.69
CA GLY A 341 8.44 0.48 -1.67
C GLY A 341 7.39 1.57 -1.52
#